data_AF-A0A2N0PAU7-F1
#
_entry.id   AF-A0A2N0PAU7-F1
#
_cell.length_a   1.000
_cell.length_b   1.000
_cell.length_c   1.000
_cell.angle_alpha   90.00
_cell.angle_beta   90.00
_cell.angle_gamma   90.00
#
_symmetry.space_group_name_H-M   'P 1'
#
loop_
_entity.id
_entity.type
_entity.pdbx_description
1 polymer ?
#
loop_
_entity_poly.entity_id
_entity_poly.type
_entity_poly.pdbx_seq_one_letter_code
_entity_poly.pdbx_strand_id
1 'polypeptide(L)'
;MKILYEIKIVIFKYVENPISLALANRAWYTIFHDPHARSEWLLNKYGRAHALFHAVRLGRNFLTLDVIKCLMAKKAILSRYFVQRLMLQCGGCDGRLLELRNTLNVNQEDFKRLNSSQKHHWGYDLSVDVFIYILEEAIRLYESDVYIKGNDFDLLHLLTASSSMISLSSERIQVDIEQIKDLILNKKLIPFPPSTREHGYENVHQLNILARAIVLYPDLVNLWKQIGYHEICKDTNSLVIRGVYLLLFPSNTDQRNWVCPDENVIFKKLKIFIDLGFKLDNQSIRAVIYLFRDRISEIGEVILKSFYLICKDK
;
A
#
# COMPACT_ATOMS: atom_id res chain seq x y z
N MET A 1 -26.18 -27.28 -18.57
CA MET A 1 -24.90 -26.71 -19.08
C MET A 1 -24.51 -25.40 -18.38
N LYS A 2 -25.43 -24.45 -18.17
CA LYS A 2 -25.18 -23.16 -17.47
C LYS A 2 -24.62 -23.30 -16.03
N ILE A 3 -25.16 -24.22 -15.23
CA ILE A 3 -24.68 -24.53 -13.87
C ILE A 3 -23.20 -24.94 -13.87
N LEU A 4 -22.77 -25.73 -14.86
CA LEU A 4 -21.38 -26.18 -14.96
C LEU A 4 -20.42 -25.03 -15.33
N TYR A 5 -20.93 -23.97 -15.97
CA TYR A 5 -20.15 -22.77 -16.31
C TYR A 5 -19.93 -21.88 -15.07
N GLU A 6 -20.99 -21.63 -14.30
CA GLU A 6 -20.92 -20.84 -13.07
C GLU A 6 -19.99 -21.48 -12.03
N ILE A 7 -20.06 -22.80 -11.86
CA ILE A 7 -19.13 -23.54 -10.97
C ILE A 7 -17.67 -23.37 -11.42
N LYS A 8 -17.40 -23.35 -12.74
CA LYS A 8 -16.04 -23.12 -13.25
C LYS A 8 -15.54 -21.71 -12.92
N ILE A 9 -16.39 -20.69 -13.00
CA ILE A 9 -16.02 -19.33 -12.58
C ILE A 9 -15.66 -19.32 -11.09
N VAL A 10 -16.43 -20.00 -10.25
CA VAL A 10 -16.15 -20.11 -8.81
C VAL A 10 -14.82 -20.82 -8.57
N ILE A 11 -14.53 -21.92 -9.26
CA ILE A 11 -13.23 -22.60 -9.16
C ILE A 11 -12.09 -21.69 -9.61
N PHE A 12 -12.26 -21.03 -10.77
CA PHE A 12 -11.28 -20.12 -11.36
C PHE A 12 -10.86 -19.01 -10.38
N LYS A 13 -11.82 -18.46 -9.63
CA LYS A 13 -11.61 -17.42 -8.62
C LYS A 13 -10.57 -17.79 -7.54
N TYR A 14 -10.44 -19.08 -7.19
CA TYR A 14 -9.54 -19.56 -6.13
C TYR A 14 -8.24 -20.15 -6.65
N VAL A 15 -8.03 -20.19 -7.97
CA VAL A 15 -6.79 -20.73 -8.55
C VAL A 15 -5.64 -19.76 -8.36
N GLU A 16 -4.47 -20.27 -7.98
CA GLU A 16 -3.28 -19.45 -7.76
C GLU A 16 -2.76 -18.81 -9.06
N ASN A 17 -2.65 -19.60 -10.14
CA ASN A 17 -2.24 -19.15 -11.46
C ASN A 17 -3.32 -19.48 -12.53
N PRO A 18 -4.13 -18.49 -12.94
CA PRO A 18 -5.18 -18.67 -13.94
C PRO A 18 -4.71 -19.21 -15.28
N ILE A 19 -3.47 -18.89 -15.70
CA ILE A 19 -2.94 -19.28 -17.01
C ILE A 19 -2.75 -20.80 -17.07
N SER A 20 -2.27 -21.41 -16.00
CA SER A 20 -2.08 -22.86 -15.92
C SER A 20 -3.39 -23.62 -16.17
N LEU A 21 -4.50 -23.09 -15.67
CA LEU A 21 -5.81 -23.68 -15.87
C LEU A 21 -6.30 -23.50 -17.32
N ALA A 22 -6.08 -22.31 -17.90
CA ALA A 22 -6.42 -22.00 -19.29
C ALA A 22 -5.73 -22.95 -20.29
N LEU A 23 -4.50 -23.35 -20.00
CA LEU A 23 -3.71 -24.26 -20.83
C LEU A 23 -4.17 -25.73 -20.75
N ALA A 24 -4.97 -26.09 -19.75
CA ALA A 24 -5.39 -27.48 -19.55
C ALA A 24 -6.41 -27.97 -20.58
N ASN A 25 -7.38 -27.13 -20.97
CA ASN A 25 -8.35 -27.45 -22.02
C ASN A 25 -9.12 -26.21 -22.52
N ARG A 26 -9.82 -26.35 -23.65
CA ARG A 26 -10.63 -25.27 -24.26
C ARG A 26 -11.69 -24.68 -23.33
N ALA A 27 -12.31 -25.49 -22.47
CA ALA A 27 -13.36 -24.99 -21.60
C ALA A 27 -12.80 -24.02 -20.53
N TRP A 28 -11.62 -24.32 -19.98
CA TRP A 28 -10.93 -23.40 -19.08
C TRP A 28 -10.33 -22.21 -19.81
N TYR A 29 -9.88 -22.39 -21.05
CA TYR A 29 -9.48 -21.28 -21.91
C TYR A 29 -10.61 -20.27 -22.12
N THR A 30 -11.85 -20.73 -22.32
CA THR A 30 -13.04 -19.86 -22.40
C THR A 30 -13.27 -19.10 -21.09
N ILE A 31 -13.23 -19.79 -19.94
CA ILE A 31 -13.39 -19.15 -18.62
C ILE A 31 -12.27 -18.14 -18.36
N PHE A 32 -11.04 -18.45 -18.75
CA PHE A 32 -9.92 -17.53 -18.62
C PHE A 32 -10.12 -16.25 -19.43
N HIS A 33 -10.88 -16.26 -20.52
CA HIS A 33 -11.19 -15.05 -21.30
C HIS A 33 -12.48 -14.35 -20.87
N ASP A 34 -13.21 -14.90 -19.92
CA ASP A 34 -14.44 -14.30 -19.38
C ASP A 34 -14.09 -13.07 -18.50
N PRO A 35 -14.60 -11.86 -18.83
CA PRO A 35 -14.30 -10.65 -18.06
C PRO A 35 -14.78 -10.70 -16.60
N HIS A 36 -15.90 -11.36 -16.34
CA HIS A 36 -16.42 -11.53 -14.98
C HIS A 36 -15.53 -12.48 -14.17
N ALA A 37 -15.07 -13.57 -14.76
CA ALA A 37 -14.15 -14.50 -14.09
C ALA A 37 -12.81 -13.84 -13.74
N ARG A 38 -12.21 -13.08 -14.67
CA ARG A 38 -10.96 -12.33 -14.42
C ARG A 38 -11.11 -11.28 -13.33
N SER A 39 -12.20 -10.52 -13.36
CA SER A 39 -12.47 -9.49 -12.34
C SER A 39 -12.73 -10.10 -10.96
N GLU A 40 -13.49 -11.19 -10.88
CA GLU A 40 -13.68 -11.94 -9.62
C GLU A 40 -12.36 -12.47 -9.07
N TRP A 41 -11.51 -13.04 -9.93
CA TRP A 41 -10.20 -13.53 -9.51
C TRP A 41 -9.30 -12.40 -8.97
N LEU A 42 -9.23 -11.26 -9.66
CA LEU A 42 -8.45 -10.09 -9.22
C LEU A 42 -8.91 -9.58 -7.85
N LEU A 43 -10.22 -9.43 -7.67
CA LEU A 43 -10.81 -8.94 -6.42
C LEU A 43 -10.62 -9.95 -5.28
N ASN A 44 -10.74 -11.25 -5.57
CA ASN A 44 -10.52 -12.30 -4.57
C ASN A 44 -9.05 -12.37 -4.14
N LYS A 45 -8.12 -12.25 -5.09
CA LYS A 45 -6.70 -12.42 -4.83
C LYS A 45 -6.05 -11.20 -4.19
N TYR A 46 -6.46 -10.00 -4.60
CA TYR A 46 -5.79 -8.75 -4.22
C TYR A 46 -6.68 -7.76 -3.45
N GLY A 47 -7.94 -8.10 -3.22
CA GLY A 47 -8.88 -7.20 -2.58
C GLY A 47 -9.27 -6.01 -3.46
N ARG A 48 -10.22 -5.22 -2.98
CA ARG A 48 -10.77 -4.06 -3.73
C ARG A 48 -9.76 -2.92 -3.87
N ALA A 49 -8.86 -2.80 -2.90
CA ALA A 49 -7.85 -1.75 -2.80
C ALA A 49 -6.76 -1.88 -3.88
N HIS A 50 -6.27 -3.10 -4.13
CA HIS A 50 -5.12 -3.31 -5.01
C HIS A 50 -5.44 -4.02 -6.32
N ALA A 51 -6.70 -4.43 -6.54
CA ALA A 51 -7.10 -5.11 -7.78
C ALA A 51 -6.73 -4.33 -9.04
N LEU A 52 -6.93 -3.01 -9.08
CA LEU A 52 -6.60 -2.18 -10.25
C LEU A 52 -5.10 -2.14 -10.55
N PHE A 53 -4.29 -1.95 -9.51
CA PHE A 53 -2.82 -1.97 -9.63
C PHE A 53 -2.33 -3.29 -10.20
N HIS A 54 -2.81 -4.41 -9.65
CA HIS A 54 -2.42 -5.73 -10.14
C HIS A 54 -2.97 -6.03 -11.53
N ALA A 55 -4.16 -5.56 -11.87
CA ALA A 55 -4.72 -5.71 -13.21
C ALA A 55 -3.84 -5.03 -14.26
N VAL A 56 -3.44 -3.78 -14.03
CA VAL A 56 -2.55 -3.04 -14.95
C VAL A 56 -1.19 -3.72 -15.04
N ARG A 57 -0.64 -4.18 -13.92
CA ARG A 57 0.64 -4.90 -13.88
C ARG A 57 0.64 -6.22 -14.65
N LEU A 58 -0.50 -6.88 -14.79
CA LEU A 58 -0.63 -8.10 -15.59
C LEU A 58 -0.68 -7.83 -17.10
N GLY A 59 -0.84 -6.57 -17.52
CA GLY A 59 -0.78 -6.14 -18.92
C GLY A 59 -2.01 -6.50 -19.75
N ARG A 60 -1.97 -6.14 -21.03
CA ARG A 60 -3.09 -6.26 -22.00
C ARG A 60 -3.63 -7.68 -22.17
N ASN A 61 -2.78 -8.69 -21.96
CA ASN A 61 -3.18 -10.09 -22.08
C ASN A 61 -4.24 -10.47 -21.03
N PHE A 62 -4.22 -9.81 -19.87
CA PHE A 62 -5.16 -10.06 -18.79
C PHE A 62 -6.20 -8.93 -18.68
N LEU A 63 -5.78 -7.68 -18.74
CA LEU A 63 -6.64 -6.51 -18.57
C LEU A 63 -7.16 -5.99 -19.92
N THR A 64 -8.40 -6.33 -20.24
CA THR A 64 -9.15 -5.78 -21.38
C THR A 64 -10.12 -4.69 -20.92
N LEU A 65 -10.71 -3.97 -21.87
CA LEU A 65 -11.72 -2.93 -21.58
C LEU A 65 -12.93 -3.50 -20.81
N ASP A 66 -13.37 -4.71 -21.12
CA ASP A 66 -14.49 -5.33 -20.41
C ASP A 66 -14.11 -5.76 -18.99
N VAL A 67 -12.86 -6.20 -18.78
CA VAL A 67 -12.37 -6.56 -17.44
C VAL A 67 -12.31 -5.34 -16.54
N ILE A 68 -11.80 -4.20 -17.03
CA ILE A 68 -11.75 -2.97 -16.22
C ILE A 68 -13.15 -2.45 -15.90
N LYS A 69 -14.09 -2.49 -16.85
CA LYS A 69 -15.50 -2.16 -16.61
C LYS A 69 -16.13 -3.07 -15.55
N CYS A 70 -15.84 -4.38 -15.60
CA CYS A 70 -16.31 -5.33 -14.59
C CYS A 70 -15.71 -5.02 -13.20
N LEU A 71 -14.43 -4.66 -13.11
CA LEU A 71 -13.79 -4.26 -11.85
C LEU A 71 -14.46 -3.02 -11.25
N MET A 72 -14.72 -1.99 -12.07
CA MET A 72 -15.41 -0.77 -11.62
C MET A 72 -16.84 -1.07 -11.15
N ALA A 73 -17.59 -1.87 -11.92
CA ALA A 73 -18.94 -2.30 -11.55
C ALA A 73 -18.97 -3.09 -10.23
N LYS A 74 -17.93 -3.89 -9.97
CA LYS A 74 -17.73 -4.64 -8.72
C LYS A 74 -17.05 -3.81 -7.62
N LYS A 75 -17.00 -2.48 -7.79
CA LYS A 75 -16.52 -1.51 -6.80
C LYS A 75 -15.04 -1.68 -6.43
N ALA A 76 -14.19 -2.08 -7.38
CA ALA A 76 -12.75 -1.89 -7.25
C ALA A 76 -12.44 -0.40 -6.97
N ILE A 77 -11.44 -0.11 -6.14
CA ILE A 77 -11.18 1.25 -5.68
C ILE A 77 -10.27 1.96 -6.68
N LEU A 78 -10.82 2.89 -7.44
CA LEU A 78 -10.04 3.83 -8.25
C LEU A 78 -9.54 4.98 -7.38
N SER A 79 -8.38 4.82 -6.77
CA SER A 79 -7.72 5.86 -5.96
C SER A 79 -7.19 7.01 -6.82
N ARG A 80 -7.28 8.26 -6.35
CA ARG A 80 -6.64 9.40 -7.02
C ARG A 80 -5.12 9.21 -7.10
N TYR A 81 -4.51 8.75 -6.01
CA TYR A 81 -3.09 8.43 -5.98
C TYR A 81 -2.70 7.41 -7.06
N PHE A 82 -3.50 6.35 -7.25
CA PHE A 82 -3.24 5.37 -8.31
C PHE A 82 -3.17 6.01 -9.69
N VAL A 83 -4.08 6.94 -10.00
CA VAL A 83 -4.11 7.66 -11.28
C VAL A 83 -2.88 8.56 -11.43
N GLN A 84 -2.53 9.33 -10.40
CA GLN A 84 -1.33 10.16 -10.38
C GLN A 84 -0.07 9.32 -10.69
N ARG A 85 0.06 8.16 -10.05
CA ARG A 85 1.19 7.25 -10.27
C ARG A 85 1.17 6.57 -11.63
N LEU A 86 -0.01 6.21 -12.15
CA LEU A 86 -0.18 5.65 -13.49
C LEU A 86 0.26 6.66 -14.55
N MET A 87 -0.13 7.93 -14.41
CA MET A 87 0.23 9.01 -15.33
C MET A 87 1.74 9.23 -15.41
N LEU A 88 2.48 9.04 -14.30
CA LEU A 88 3.94 9.08 -14.30
C LEU A 88 4.58 7.92 -15.10
N GLN A 89 3.85 6.84 -15.37
CA GLN A 89 4.32 5.74 -16.21
C GLN A 89 4.05 5.99 -17.71
N CYS A 90 3.23 6.99 -18.04
CA CYS A 90 2.82 7.28 -19.41
C CYS A 90 3.71 8.36 -20.02
N GLY A 91 4.52 7.97 -21.00
CA GLY A 91 5.43 8.85 -21.74
C GLY A 91 6.77 8.16 -22.00
N GLY A 92 7.29 8.29 -23.23
CA GLY A 92 8.64 7.84 -23.54
C GLY A 92 9.68 8.79 -22.94
N CYS A 93 10.82 8.26 -22.50
CA CYS A 93 12.00 9.09 -22.29
C CYS A 93 12.72 9.25 -23.63
N ASP A 94 13.12 10.48 -23.98
CA ASP A 94 13.92 10.73 -25.17
C ASP A 94 15.25 9.95 -25.06
N GLY A 95 15.42 8.94 -25.91
CA GLY A 95 16.59 8.06 -25.92
C GLY A 95 17.90 8.82 -26.12
N ARG A 96 17.88 9.90 -26.92
CA ARG A 96 19.06 10.73 -27.16
C ARG A 96 19.39 11.61 -25.96
N LEU A 97 18.38 12.05 -25.22
CA LEU A 97 18.56 12.74 -23.94
C LEU A 97 19.15 11.79 -22.88
N LEU A 98 18.77 10.51 -22.87
CA LEU A 98 19.35 9.49 -21.99
C LEU A 98 20.82 9.20 -22.33
N GLU A 99 21.14 9.04 -23.61
CA GLU A 99 22.50 8.82 -24.09
C GLU A 99 23.43 10.00 -23.75
N LEU A 100 23.01 11.23 -24.06
CA LEU A 100 23.78 12.43 -23.75
C LEU A 100 23.95 12.64 -22.24
N ARG A 101 22.93 12.31 -21.44
CA ARG A 101 22.96 12.43 -19.98
C ARG A 101 23.88 11.42 -19.31
N ASN A 102 23.98 10.20 -19.84
CA ASN A 102 24.96 9.19 -19.41
C ASN A 102 26.40 9.60 -19.76
N THR A 103 26.57 10.35 -20.85
CA THR A 103 27.89 10.81 -21.32
C THR A 103 28.39 12.02 -20.51
N LEU A 104 27.50 12.83 -19.94
CA LEU A 104 27.83 14.12 -19.31
C LEU A 104 28.02 14.11 -17.77
N ASN A 105 27.81 12.98 -17.07
CA ASN A 105 28.17 12.78 -15.65
C ASN A 105 27.72 13.89 -14.65
N VAL A 106 26.54 14.48 -14.83
CA VAL A 106 26.07 15.63 -14.04
C VAL A 106 25.50 15.19 -12.66
N ASN A 107 26.31 15.11 -11.60
CA ASN A 107 25.88 14.89 -10.20
C ASN A 107 25.08 13.59 -9.90
N GLN A 108 25.77 12.64 -9.26
CA GLN A 108 25.31 11.27 -8.98
C GLN A 108 24.04 11.12 -8.10
N GLU A 109 23.60 12.16 -7.38
CA GLU A 109 22.47 12.05 -6.44
C GLU A 109 21.09 12.20 -7.11
N ASP A 110 20.95 13.08 -8.11
CA ASP A 110 19.73 13.17 -8.91
C ASP A 110 19.60 12.00 -9.91
N PHE A 111 20.73 11.40 -10.27
CA PHE A 111 20.84 10.30 -11.24
C PHE A 111 20.23 8.98 -10.74
N LYS A 112 20.31 8.69 -9.44
CA LYS A 112 19.70 7.48 -8.88
C LYS A 112 18.17 7.54 -8.87
N ARG A 113 17.59 8.72 -8.62
CA ARG A 113 16.12 8.91 -8.56
C ARG A 113 15.46 8.76 -9.92
N LEU A 114 16.15 9.13 -11.01
CA LEU A 114 15.61 9.09 -12.37
C LEU A 114 15.89 7.77 -13.09
N ASN A 115 17.06 7.15 -12.90
CA ASN A 115 17.37 5.86 -13.53
C ASN A 115 16.61 4.68 -12.90
N SER A 116 16.19 4.76 -11.62
CA SER A 116 15.28 3.77 -11.02
C SER A 116 13.86 3.86 -11.60
N SER A 117 13.48 5.01 -12.17
CA SER A 117 12.15 5.26 -12.76
C SER A 117 11.96 4.60 -14.13
N GLN A 118 13.02 4.17 -14.80
CA GLN A 118 12.98 3.86 -16.23
C GLN A 118 13.17 2.38 -16.57
N LYS A 119 13.60 1.54 -15.62
CA LYS A 119 13.86 0.14 -15.98
C LYS A 119 12.59 -0.67 -16.19
N HIS A 120 11.51 -0.50 -15.43
CA HIS A 120 10.32 -1.36 -15.57
C HIS A 120 9.00 -0.67 -15.19
N HIS A 121 8.37 -0.06 -16.19
CA HIS A 121 7.05 0.57 -16.09
C HIS A 121 5.96 -0.50 -15.90
N TRP A 122 5.42 -0.61 -14.69
CA TRP A 122 4.35 -1.59 -14.36
C TRP A 122 3.05 -1.37 -15.16
N GLY A 123 2.90 -0.23 -15.85
CA GLY A 123 1.80 0.07 -16.77
C GLY A 123 2.18 0.12 -18.25
N TYR A 124 3.38 -0.33 -18.65
CA TYR A 124 3.87 -0.21 -20.03
C TYR A 124 2.99 -0.90 -21.07
N ASP A 125 2.50 -2.10 -20.75
CA ASP A 125 1.73 -2.94 -21.65
C ASP A 125 0.21 -2.68 -21.52
N LEU A 126 -0.17 -1.49 -21.08
CA LEU A 126 -1.56 -1.08 -20.94
C LEU A 126 -2.10 -0.61 -22.29
N SER A 127 -3.24 -1.16 -22.73
CA SER A 127 -3.90 -0.68 -23.95
C SER A 127 -4.40 0.76 -23.77
N VAL A 128 -4.33 1.55 -24.84
CA VAL A 128 -4.80 2.95 -24.85
C VAL A 128 -6.27 3.05 -24.43
N ASP A 129 -7.14 2.15 -24.88
CA ASP A 129 -8.57 2.18 -24.53
C ASP A 129 -8.82 2.01 -23.03
N VAL A 130 -8.12 1.07 -22.40
CA VAL A 130 -8.19 0.87 -20.93
C VAL A 130 -7.64 2.09 -20.19
N PHE A 131 -6.54 2.67 -20.68
CA PHE A 131 -5.95 3.86 -20.09
C PHE A 131 -6.90 5.06 -20.15
N ILE A 132 -7.49 5.33 -21.33
CA ILE A 132 -8.48 6.39 -21.52
C ILE A 132 -9.66 6.16 -20.58
N TYR A 133 -10.19 4.93 -20.52
CA TYR A 133 -11.30 4.59 -19.63
C TYR A 133 -10.97 4.87 -18.15
N ILE A 134 -9.78 4.48 -17.67
CA ILE A 134 -9.35 4.76 -16.28
C ILE A 134 -9.30 6.27 -16.03
N LEU A 135 -8.79 7.05 -16.99
CA LEU A 135 -8.64 8.49 -16.85
C LEU A 135 -10.01 9.21 -16.87
N GLU A 136 -10.90 8.84 -17.78
CA GLU A 136 -12.28 9.35 -17.83
C GLU A 136 -13.04 9.05 -16.53
N GLU A 137 -12.90 7.83 -16.01
CA GLU A 137 -13.48 7.45 -14.72
C GLU A 137 -12.90 8.25 -13.56
N ALA A 138 -11.59 8.53 -13.57
CA ALA A 138 -10.94 9.35 -12.57
C ALA A 138 -11.41 10.82 -12.63
N ILE A 139 -11.50 11.39 -13.82
CA ILE A 139 -12.00 12.75 -14.05
C ILE A 139 -13.47 12.84 -13.63
N ARG A 140 -14.27 11.80 -13.87
CA ARG A 140 -15.66 11.74 -13.40
C ARG A 140 -15.77 11.70 -11.87
N LEU A 141 -14.85 11.01 -11.19
CA LEU A 141 -14.87 10.87 -9.74
C LEU A 141 -14.29 12.08 -9.00
N TYR A 142 -13.30 12.75 -9.58
CA TYR A 142 -12.51 13.78 -8.90
C TYR A 142 -12.58 15.14 -9.58
N GLU A 143 -13.20 15.25 -10.75
CA GLU A 143 -13.34 16.49 -11.51
C GLU A 143 -11.98 17.18 -11.71
N SER A 144 -11.87 18.46 -11.36
CA SER A 144 -10.61 19.22 -11.40
C SER A 144 -9.58 18.76 -10.37
N ASP A 145 -9.98 18.00 -9.36
CA ASP A 145 -9.12 17.60 -8.24
C ASP A 145 -8.31 16.33 -8.50
N VAL A 146 -8.31 15.80 -9.73
CA VAL A 146 -7.44 14.65 -10.09
C VAL A 146 -5.97 14.97 -9.83
N TYR A 147 -5.56 16.23 -10.08
CA TYR A 147 -4.18 16.70 -9.99
C TYR A 147 -3.19 15.69 -10.58
N ILE A 148 -3.21 15.49 -11.91
CA ILE A 148 -2.43 14.46 -12.62
C ILE A 148 -0.93 14.47 -12.30
N LYS A 149 -0.35 15.64 -12.00
CA LYS A 149 1.06 15.81 -11.60
C LYS A 149 1.29 15.79 -10.08
N GLY A 150 0.24 15.55 -9.30
CA GLY A 150 0.25 15.53 -7.85
C GLY A 150 0.82 14.24 -7.29
N ASN A 151 0.98 14.22 -5.97
CA ASN A 151 1.38 13.04 -5.21
C ASN A 151 0.70 13.08 -3.83
N ASP A 152 -0.40 12.35 -3.71
CA ASP A 152 -1.18 12.29 -2.47
C ASP A 152 -0.39 11.74 -1.27
N PHE A 153 0.63 10.91 -1.51
CA PHE A 153 1.50 10.43 -0.43
C PHE A 153 2.45 11.51 0.09
N ASP A 154 2.97 12.37 -0.79
CA ASP A 154 3.78 13.52 -0.36
C ASP A 154 2.91 14.52 0.41
N LEU A 155 1.65 14.71 0.00
CA LEU A 155 0.69 15.51 0.73
C LEU A 155 0.41 14.91 2.13
N LEU A 156 0.13 13.60 2.20
CA LEU A 156 -0.03 12.91 3.49
C LEU A 156 1.20 13.09 4.38
N HIS A 157 2.40 12.99 3.82
CA HIS A 157 3.63 13.24 4.55
C HIS A 157 3.66 14.66 5.13
N LEU A 158 3.36 15.69 4.32
CA LEU A 158 3.35 17.07 4.81
C LEU A 158 2.31 17.31 5.91
N LEU A 159 1.12 16.71 5.79
CA LEU A 159 0.06 16.80 6.80
C LEU A 159 0.39 16.04 8.10
N THR A 160 1.35 15.11 8.06
CA THR A 160 1.71 14.25 9.20
C THR A 160 3.11 14.48 9.78
N ALA A 161 4.00 15.17 9.06
CA ALA A 161 5.45 15.17 9.32
C ALA A 161 6.09 16.57 9.36
N SER A 162 5.60 17.48 10.20
CA SER A 162 6.30 18.76 10.44
C SER A 162 7.47 18.68 11.42
N SER A 163 7.74 17.52 12.04
CA SER A 163 8.84 17.34 13.01
C SER A 163 9.38 15.91 13.00
N SER A 164 10.71 15.78 13.06
CA SER A 164 11.41 14.50 13.25
C SER A 164 11.00 13.78 14.53
N MET A 165 10.42 14.48 15.52
CA MET A 165 9.89 13.90 16.75
C MET A 165 8.39 13.59 16.66
N ILE A 166 8.02 12.33 16.96
CA ILE A 166 6.65 11.81 16.92
C ILE A 166 5.73 12.51 17.94
N SER A 167 6.27 12.93 19.10
CA SER A 167 5.52 13.63 20.15
C SER A 167 4.96 14.99 19.71
N LEU A 168 5.76 15.80 19.00
CA LEU A 168 5.36 17.13 18.50
C LEU A 168 4.43 17.04 17.28
N SER A 169 4.41 15.92 16.55
CA SER A 169 3.50 15.74 15.40
C SER A 169 2.05 15.44 15.80
N SER A 170 1.76 15.17 17.08
CA SER A 170 0.39 14.93 17.52
C SER A 170 -0.49 16.18 17.42
N GLU A 171 0.03 17.37 17.77
CA GLU A 171 -0.76 18.61 17.81
C GLU A 171 -1.22 19.08 16.42
N ARG A 172 -0.41 18.87 15.37
CA ARG A 172 -0.78 19.29 14.00
C ARG A 172 -1.72 18.35 13.28
N ILE A 173 -1.64 17.04 13.49
CA ILE A 173 -2.63 16.16 12.87
C ILE A 173 -4.04 16.52 13.38
N GLN A 174 -4.20 17.00 14.62
CA GLN A 174 -5.50 17.55 15.06
C GLN A 174 -5.96 18.74 14.23
N VAL A 175 -5.05 19.60 13.79
CA VAL A 175 -5.33 20.75 12.90
C VAL A 175 -5.69 20.28 11.49
N ASP A 176 -4.95 19.28 10.97
CA ASP A 176 -5.05 18.83 9.59
C ASP A 176 -5.92 17.57 9.40
N ILE A 177 -6.59 17.10 10.46
CA ILE A 177 -7.30 15.80 10.45
C ILE A 177 -8.37 15.74 9.38
N GLU A 178 -9.07 16.85 9.14
CA GLU A 178 -10.13 16.92 8.13
C GLU A 178 -9.56 16.82 6.71
N GLN A 179 -8.36 17.36 6.47
CA GLN A 179 -7.66 17.20 5.18
C GLN A 179 -7.18 15.75 4.99
N ILE A 180 -6.69 15.10 6.05
CA ILE A 180 -6.30 13.68 6.00
C ILE A 180 -7.54 12.80 5.77
N LYS A 181 -8.67 13.10 6.44
CA LYS A 181 -9.95 12.41 6.22
C LYS A 181 -10.43 12.58 4.80
N ASP A 182 -10.37 13.78 4.21
CA ASP A 182 -10.71 14.02 2.81
C ASP A 182 -9.83 13.17 1.88
N LEU A 183 -8.53 13.15 2.13
CA LEU A 183 -7.56 12.40 1.34
C LEU A 183 -7.87 10.89 1.35
N ILE A 184 -8.23 10.34 2.51
CA ILE A 184 -8.58 8.91 2.65
C ILE A 184 -9.97 8.63 2.10
N LEU A 185 -11.00 9.35 2.54
CA LEU A 185 -12.39 9.03 2.23
C LEU A 185 -12.79 9.46 0.81
N ASN A 186 -12.52 10.71 0.46
CA ASN A 186 -12.98 11.31 -0.78
C ASN A 186 -12.00 11.06 -1.92
N LYS A 187 -10.69 11.20 -1.66
CA LYS A 187 -9.64 10.92 -2.68
C LYS A 187 -9.20 9.46 -2.71
N LYS A 188 -9.76 8.63 -1.81
CA LYS A 188 -9.57 7.18 -1.73
C LYS A 188 -8.09 6.81 -1.66
N LEU A 189 -7.29 7.54 -0.87
CA LEU A 189 -5.85 7.32 -0.77
C LEU A 189 -5.55 5.89 -0.31
N ILE A 190 -4.88 5.12 -1.18
CA ILE A 190 -4.45 3.75 -0.91
C ILE A 190 -2.98 3.64 -1.36
N PRO A 191 -2.05 3.19 -0.51
CA PRO A 191 -0.68 2.87 -0.94
C PRO A 191 -0.71 1.78 -1.98
N PHE A 192 0.30 1.77 -2.85
CA PHE A 192 0.55 0.56 -3.62
C PHE A 192 0.94 -0.60 -2.68
N PRO A 193 0.77 -1.86 -3.10
CA PRO A 193 1.09 -2.98 -2.23
C PRO A 193 2.57 -2.92 -1.81
N PRO A 194 2.92 -3.38 -0.60
CA PRO A 194 4.30 -3.56 -0.21
C PRO A 194 4.91 -4.74 -0.99
N SER A 195 6.17 -4.62 -1.40
CA SER A 195 6.90 -5.76 -1.99
C SER A 195 8.40 -5.59 -1.83
N THR A 196 9.11 -6.72 -1.74
CA THR A 196 10.57 -6.77 -1.88
C THR A 196 11.02 -6.65 -3.34
N ARG A 197 10.08 -6.66 -4.28
CA ARG A 197 10.34 -6.54 -5.72
C ARG A 197 10.24 -5.08 -6.14
N GLU A 198 11.20 -4.63 -6.93
CA GLU A 198 11.41 -3.22 -7.28
C GLU A 198 10.36 -2.63 -8.24
N HIS A 199 9.38 -3.40 -8.72
CA HIS A 199 8.58 -3.02 -9.88
C HIS A 199 7.19 -2.47 -9.51
N GLY A 200 7.09 -1.15 -9.40
CA GLY A 200 5.82 -0.42 -9.25
C GLY A 200 5.15 -0.53 -7.88
N TYR A 201 5.70 -1.33 -6.97
CA TYR A 201 5.22 -1.45 -5.59
C TYR A 201 5.58 -0.21 -4.78
N GLU A 202 4.88 -0.03 -3.66
CA GLU A 202 5.17 1.10 -2.77
C GLU A 202 6.53 0.90 -2.11
N ASN A 203 7.32 1.97 -2.06
CA ASN A 203 8.62 1.88 -1.44
C ASN A 203 8.54 2.04 0.09
N VAL A 204 9.60 1.63 0.78
CA VAL A 204 9.64 1.59 2.26
C VAL A 204 9.43 2.96 2.90
N HIS A 205 9.85 4.05 2.25
CA HIS A 205 9.67 5.40 2.79
C HIS A 205 8.18 5.78 2.86
N GLN A 206 7.45 5.62 1.77
CA GLN A 206 6.01 5.90 1.68
C GLN A 206 5.21 5.02 2.64
N LEU A 207 5.57 3.75 2.77
CA LEU A 207 4.94 2.85 3.74
C LEU A 207 5.22 3.26 5.19
N ASN A 208 6.40 3.80 5.49
CA ASN A 208 6.70 4.37 6.81
C ASN A 208 5.91 5.64 7.10
N ILE A 209 5.65 6.48 6.09
CA ILE A 209 4.77 7.67 6.24
C ILE A 209 3.37 7.21 6.66
N LEU A 210 2.82 6.22 5.96
CA LEU A 210 1.52 5.63 6.29
C LEU A 210 1.50 5.02 7.70
N ALA A 211 2.50 4.21 8.03
CA ALA A 211 2.59 3.59 9.34
C ALA A 211 2.72 4.64 10.45
N ARG A 212 3.48 5.71 10.24
CA ARG A 212 3.59 6.84 11.17
C ARG A 212 2.23 7.51 11.39
N ALA A 213 1.48 7.79 10.33
CA ALA A 213 0.16 8.39 10.43
C ALA A 213 -0.78 7.52 11.31
N ILE A 214 -0.76 6.20 11.11
CA ILE A 214 -1.54 5.24 11.90
C ILE A 214 -1.07 5.20 13.36
N VAL A 215 0.25 5.19 13.61
CA VAL A 215 0.79 5.17 14.99
C VAL A 215 0.39 6.42 15.77
N LEU A 216 0.35 7.57 15.09
CA LEU A 216 -0.08 8.83 15.68
C LEU A 216 -1.60 8.87 15.89
N TYR A 217 -2.38 8.41 14.91
CA TYR A 217 -3.85 8.44 14.90
C TYR A 217 -4.41 7.08 14.46
N PRO A 218 -4.56 6.12 15.39
CA PRO A 218 -4.96 4.75 15.05
C PRO A 218 -6.33 4.66 14.38
N ASP A 219 -7.26 5.56 14.73
CA ASP A 219 -8.61 5.57 14.19
C ASP A 219 -8.69 5.83 12.67
N LEU A 220 -7.62 6.36 12.05
CA LEU A 220 -7.53 6.51 10.59
C LEU A 220 -7.71 5.16 9.87
N VAL A 221 -7.35 4.05 10.51
CA VAL A 221 -7.59 2.67 10.02
C VAL A 221 -9.05 2.45 9.65
N ASN A 222 -9.98 2.99 10.42
CA ASN A 222 -11.41 2.81 10.18
C ASN A 222 -11.85 3.53 8.90
N LEU A 223 -11.21 4.65 8.53
CA LEU A 223 -11.49 5.37 7.30
C LEU A 223 -11.06 4.55 6.06
N TRP A 224 -9.90 3.89 6.11
CA TRP A 224 -9.46 2.98 5.05
C TRP A 224 -10.39 1.77 4.91
N LYS A 225 -10.82 1.18 6.04
CA LYS A 225 -11.82 0.10 6.02
C LYS A 225 -13.14 0.57 5.42
N GLN A 226 -13.59 1.79 5.76
CA GLN A 226 -14.83 2.38 5.25
C GLN A 226 -14.85 2.51 3.71
N ILE A 227 -13.72 2.88 3.09
CA ILE A 227 -13.62 2.93 1.61
C ILE A 227 -13.45 1.53 0.97
N GLY A 228 -13.22 0.50 1.78
CA GLY A 228 -13.12 -0.90 1.35
C GLY A 228 -11.72 -1.50 1.35
N TYR A 229 -10.72 -0.82 1.92
CA TYR A 229 -9.36 -1.33 2.11
C TYR A 229 -9.25 -2.06 3.45
N HIS A 230 -9.74 -3.30 3.49
CA HIS A 230 -9.83 -4.09 4.73
C HIS A 230 -8.49 -4.69 5.16
N GLU A 231 -7.57 -4.82 4.20
CA GLU A 231 -6.25 -5.42 4.35
C GLU A 231 -5.21 -4.45 4.92
N ILE A 232 -5.55 -3.16 5.13
CA ILE A 232 -4.64 -2.12 5.63
C ILE A 232 -3.82 -2.57 6.85
N CYS A 233 -4.46 -3.23 7.83
CA CYS A 233 -3.79 -3.71 9.03
C CYS A 233 -2.78 -4.80 8.72
N LYS A 234 -3.09 -5.70 7.77
CA LYS A 234 -2.20 -6.77 7.34
C LYS A 234 -1.01 -6.19 6.57
N ASP A 235 -1.27 -5.28 5.63
CA ASP A 235 -0.26 -4.75 4.72
C ASP A 235 0.73 -3.81 5.42
N THR A 236 0.29 -3.15 6.50
CA THR A 236 1.14 -2.25 7.31
C THR A 236 1.59 -2.85 8.65
N ASN A 237 1.25 -4.11 8.93
CA ASN A 237 1.35 -4.72 10.25
C ASN A 237 2.71 -4.53 10.92
N SER A 238 3.76 -5.01 10.27
CA SER A 238 5.12 -4.98 10.82
C SER A 238 5.65 -3.55 11.00
N LEU A 239 5.25 -2.61 10.14
CA LEU A 239 5.68 -1.22 10.22
C LEU A 239 4.97 -0.47 11.34
N VAL A 240 3.66 -0.67 11.50
CA VAL A 240 2.87 -0.04 12.57
C VAL A 240 3.31 -0.56 13.92
N ILE A 241 3.39 -1.88 14.11
CA ILE A 241 3.86 -2.47 15.38
C ILE A 241 5.26 -1.97 15.73
N ARG A 242 6.20 -1.98 14.77
CA ARG A 242 7.54 -1.40 14.95
C ARG A 242 7.49 0.08 15.33
N GLY A 243 6.62 0.87 14.68
CA GLY A 243 6.45 2.29 14.96
C GLY A 243 5.90 2.57 16.37
N VAL A 244 5.02 1.72 16.90
CA VAL A 244 4.55 1.81 18.29
C VAL A 244 5.72 1.65 19.26
N TYR A 245 6.60 0.67 19.05
CA TYR A 245 7.78 0.51 19.88
C TYR A 245 8.77 1.69 19.75
N LEU A 246 8.95 2.26 18.55
CA LEU A 246 9.79 3.46 18.38
C LEU A 246 9.26 4.67 19.15
N LEU A 247 7.93 4.81 19.25
CA LEU A 247 7.30 5.86 20.05
C LEU A 247 7.58 5.67 21.55
N LEU A 248 7.58 4.42 22.02
CA LEU A 248 7.80 4.07 23.43
C LEU A 248 9.28 4.07 23.83
N PHE A 249 10.17 3.76 22.89
CA PHE A 249 11.62 3.65 23.09
C PHE A 249 12.36 4.55 22.09
N PRO A 250 12.50 5.86 22.37
CA PRO A 250 13.18 6.79 21.50
C PRO A 250 14.67 6.43 21.39
N SER A 251 15.26 6.70 20.21
CA SER A 251 16.68 6.44 19.93
C SER A 251 17.63 7.34 20.72
N ASN A 252 17.17 8.52 21.16
CA ASN A 252 17.95 9.45 21.98
C ASN A 252 17.32 9.54 23.37
N THR A 253 17.97 8.92 24.36
CA THR A 253 17.55 8.89 25.76
C THR A 253 17.78 10.24 26.47
N ASP A 254 18.51 11.17 25.87
CA ASP A 254 18.74 12.52 26.42
C ASP A 254 17.52 13.45 26.29
N GLN A 255 16.39 12.94 25.80
CA GLN A 255 15.09 13.56 26.05
C GLN A 255 14.87 13.57 27.58
N ARG A 256 15.15 14.71 28.21
CA ARG A 256 15.35 14.91 29.67
C ARG A 256 14.31 14.31 30.63
N ASN A 257 13.21 13.74 30.14
CA ASN A 257 12.11 13.17 30.92
C ASN A 257 11.66 11.76 30.44
N TRP A 258 12.40 11.07 29.56
CA TRP A 258 12.01 9.72 29.16
C TRP A 258 12.26 8.71 30.28
N VAL A 259 11.21 7.99 30.67
CA VAL A 259 11.27 6.88 31.62
C VAL A 259 10.97 5.60 30.86
N CYS A 260 11.78 4.57 31.06
CA CYS A 260 11.58 3.27 30.43
C CYS A 260 10.17 2.75 30.79
N PRO A 261 9.29 2.51 29.81
CA PRO A 261 7.95 2.02 30.07
C PRO A 261 8.02 0.57 30.56
N ASP A 262 7.15 0.20 31.50
CA ASP A 262 6.98 -1.20 31.88
C ASP A 262 6.18 -2.00 30.83
N GLU A 263 6.14 -3.33 30.99
CA GLU A 263 5.43 -4.23 30.09
C GLU A 263 3.92 -3.96 30.00
N ASN A 264 3.31 -3.38 31.05
CA ASN A 264 1.88 -3.06 31.09
C ASN A 264 1.55 -1.80 30.29
N VAL A 265 2.42 -0.79 30.32
CA VAL A 265 2.31 0.42 29.48
C VAL A 265 2.39 0.03 28.01
N ILE A 266 3.35 -0.85 27.66
CA ILE A 266 3.49 -1.36 26.30
C ILE A 266 2.25 -2.16 25.88
N PHE A 267 1.77 -3.07 26.75
CA PHE A 267 0.57 -3.86 26.51
C PHE A 267 -0.65 -2.97 26.24
N LYS A 268 -0.93 -1.98 27.11
CA LYS A 268 -2.05 -1.04 26.93
C LYS A 268 -1.96 -0.28 25.61
N LYS A 269 -0.76 0.18 25.24
CA LYS A 269 -0.56 0.92 23.99
C LYS A 269 -0.75 0.03 22.76
N LEU A 270 -0.23 -1.20 22.77
CA LEU A 270 -0.38 -2.14 21.66
C LEU A 270 -1.79 -2.69 21.54
N LYS A 271 -2.53 -2.84 22.65
CA LYS A 271 -3.91 -3.32 22.65
C LYS A 271 -4.82 -2.47 21.76
N ILE A 272 -4.64 -1.15 21.74
CA ILE A 272 -5.34 -0.23 20.82
C ILE A 272 -5.22 -0.67 19.36
N PHE A 273 -4.01 -1.07 18.94
CA PHE A 273 -3.76 -1.52 17.57
C PHE A 273 -4.27 -2.94 17.33
N ILE A 274 -4.14 -3.83 18.32
CA ILE A 274 -4.66 -5.20 18.23
C ILE A 274 -6.18 -5.20 18.06
N ASP A 275 -6.89 -4.36 18.81
CA ASP A 275 -8.34 -4.19 18.73
C ASP A 275 -8.77 -3.65 17.35
N LEU A 276 -7.91 -2.85 16.69
CA LEU A 276 -8.10 -2.42 15.30
C LEU A 276 -7.79 -3.51 14.26
N GLY A 277 -7.24 -4.65 14.66
CA GLY A 277 -6.95 -5.81 13.79
C GLY A 277 -5.48 -6.01 13.43
N PHE A 278 -4.57 -5.24 14.01
CA PHE A 278 -3.13 -5.52 13.92
C PHE A 278 -2.75 -6.76 14.73
N LYS A 279 -1.63 -7.40 14.40
CA LYS A 279 -1.20 -8.65 15.03
C LYS A 279 0.27 -8.61 15.39
N LEU A 280 0.57 -9.01 16.62
CA LEU A 280 1.92 -9.40 17.00
C LEU A 280 2.21 -10.79 16.43
N ASP A 281 2.69 -10.85 15.18
CA ASP A 281 3.13 -12.07 14.50
C ASP A 281 4.66 -12.20 14.49
N ASN A 282 5.17 -13.31 13.98
CA ASN A 282 6.61 -13.58 13.94
C ASN A 282 7.40 -12.53 13.14
N GLN A 283 6.80 -11.94 12.10
CA GLN A 283 7.46 -10.92 11.28
C GLN A 283 7.58 -9.61 12.07
N SER A 284 6.51 -9.19 12.75
CA SER A 284 6.48 -8.02 13.62
C SER A 284 7.42 -8.16 14.82
N ILE A 285 7.43 -9.33 15.48
CA ILE A 285 8.36 -9.63 16.59
C ILE A 285 9.81 -9.50 16.12
N ARG A 286 10.15 -10.14 14.99
CA ARG A 286 11.49 -10.05 14.40
C ARG A 286 11.86 -8.61 14.05
N ALA A 287 10.93 -7.83 13.51
CA ALA A 287 11.17 -6.44 13.15
C ALA A 287 11.48 -5.57 14.39
N VAL A 288 10.78 -5.79 15.51
CA VAL A 288 11.02 -5.09 16.78
C VAL A 288 12.36 -5.49 17.39
N ILE A 289 12.67 -6.79 17.47
CA ILE A 289 13.96 -7.26 18.00
C ILE A 289 15.13 -6.70 17.19
N TYR A 290 15.03 -6.73 15.86
CA TYR A 290 16.06 -6.19 14.98
C TYR A 290 16.24 -4.68 15.15
N LEU A 291 15.14 -3.95 15.40
CA LEU A 291 15.17 -2.50 15.59
C LEU A 291 16.00 -2.09 16.83
N PHE A 292 15.91 -2.86 17.91
CA PHE A 292 16.61 -2.59 19.17
C PHE A 292 17.81 -3.50 19.39
N ARG A 293 18.38 -4.08 18.33
CA ARG A 293 19.50 -5.02 18.43
C ARG A 293 20.68 -4.48 19.26
N ASP A 294 20.95 -3.18 19.18
CA ASP A 294 22.07 -2.54 19.85
C ASP A 294 21.74 -2.13 21.30
N ARG A 295 20.45 -2.15 21.68
CA ARG A 295 19.93 -1.79 23.00
C ARG A 295 19.24 -2.95 23.71
N ILE A 296 19.36 -4.17 23.18
CA ILE A 296 18.59 -5.31 23.65
C ILE A 296 18.97 -5.72 25.09
N SER A 297 20.19 -5.43 25.51
CA SER A 297 20.63 -5.60 26.90
C SER A 297 19.91 -4.67 27.88
N GLU A 298 19.45 -3.50 27.43
CA GLU A 298 18.79 -2.50 28.28
C GLU A 298 17.28 -2.75 28.38
N ILE A 299 16.63 -3.03 27.25
CA ILE A 299 15.16 -3.03 27.14
C ILE A 299 14.58 -4.38 26.70
N GLY A 300 15.43 -5.37 26.42
CA GLY A 300 15.01 -6.65 25.86
C GLY A 300 14.07 -7.44 26.77
N GLU A 301 14.33 -7.48 28.09
CA GLU A 301 13.47 -8.21 29.02
C GLU A 301 12.04 -7.65 29.04
N VAL A 302 11.91 -6.33 29.10
CA VAL A 302 10.61 -5.64 29.10
C VAL A 302 9.87 -5.89 27.78
N ILE A 303 10.56 -5.82 26.64
CA ILE A 303 9.98 -6.12 25.33
C ILE A 303 9.48 -7.58 25.28
N LEU A 304 10.28 -8.55 25.71
CA LEU A 304 9.89 -9.96 25.70
C LEU A 304 8.71 -10.25 26.63
N LYS A 305 8.69 -9.65 27.83
CA LYS A 305 7.53 -9.72 28.74
C LYS A 305 6.27 -9.14 28.09
N SER A 306 6.39 -8.01 27.39
CA SER A 306 5.26 -7.42 26.67
C SER A 306 4.72 -8.34 25.57
N PHE A 307 5.58 -9.04 24.83
CA PHE A 307 5.15 -10.03 23.84
C PHE A 307 4.38 -11.18 24.50
N TYR A 308 4.89 -11.67 25.63
CA TYR A 308 4.23 -12.74 26.39
C TYR A 308 2.84 -12.33 26.87
N LEU A 309 2.70 -11.13 27.44
CA LEU A 309 1.40 -10.60 27.90
C LEU A 309 0.38 -10.52 26.76
N ILE A 310 0.80 -10.00 25.60
CA ILE A 310 -0.06 -9.89 24.42
C ILE A 310 -0.48 -11.26 23.89
N CYS A 311 0.42 -12.24 23.88
CA CYS A 311 0.11 -13.59 23.43
C CYS A 311 -0.82 -14.32 24.39
N LYS A 312 -0.80 -14.01 25.69
CA LYS A 312 -1.67 -14.59 26.71
C LYS A 312 -3.10 -14.03 26.68
N ASP A 313 -3.27 -12.81 26.18
CA ASP A 313 -4.56 -12.13 26.08
C ASP A 313 -5.41 -12.58 24.87
N LYS A 314 -4.87 -13.45 24.00
CA LYS A 314 -5.58 -14.04 22.85
C LYS A 314 -6.38 -15.28 23.24
#